data_AF-A0AAV6B9K8-F1
#
_entry.id   AF-A0AAV6B9K8-F1
#
_cell.length_a   1.000
_cell.length_b   1.000
_cell.length_c   1.000
_cell.angle_alpha   90.00
_cell.angle_beta   90.00
_cell.angle_gamma   90.00
#
_symmetry.space_group_name_H-M   'P 1'
#
loop_
_entity.id
_entity.type
_entity.pdbx_description
1 polymer ?
#
loop_
_entity_poly.entity_id
_entity_poly.type
_entity_poly.pdbx_seq_one_letter_code
_entity_poly.pdbx_strand_id
1 'polypeptide(L)'
;MNQNEWIHDWNSVGPMSIPPGTRVLLNDETLRDGLQNPSIQDPTIDEKIEILHLMESLQIDSVNIGLPGAGPRALQHTEALAREIATNRMRIKPNCAARTIEAD
;
A
#
# COMPACT_ATOMS: atom_id res chain seq x y z
N MET A 1 -4.78 38.01 21.15
CA MET A 1 -3.98 37.18 20.24
C MET A 1 -4.76 36.97 18.97
N ASN A 2 -4.13 37.15 17.82
CA ASN A 2 -4.78 36.97 16.53
C ASN A 2 -4.73 35.47 16.20
N GLN A 3 -5.87 34.84 15.87
CA GLN A 3 -5.96 33.38 15.63
C GLN A 3 -4.97 32.88 14.57
N ASN A 4 -4.55 33.75 13.65
CA ASN A 4 -3.58 33.45 12.60
C ASN A 4 -2.17 33.13 13.13
N GLU A 5 -1.84 33.47 14.37
CA GLU A 5 -0.55 33.12 15.00
C GLU A 5 -0.49 31.64 15.45
N TRP A 6 -1.61 30.92 15.44
CA TRP A 6 -1.69 29.52 15.91
C TRP A 6 -1.47 28.49 14.80
N ILE A 7 -1.59 28.88 13.54
CA ILE A 7 -1.43 27.98 12.40
C ILE A 7 -0.09 28.27 11.75
N HIS A 8 0.90 27.44 12.07
CA HIS A 8 2.22 27.49 11.44
C HIS A 8 2.19 26.76 10.09
N ASP A 9 2.46 27.47 8.99
CA ASP A 9 2.54 26.89 7.64
C ASP A 9 3.87 26.17 7.44
N TRP A 10 3.86 24.85 7.62
CA TRP A 10 5.02 24.00 7.40
C TRP A 10 5.51 23.97 5.94
N ASN A 11 4.68 24.38 4.96
CA ASN A 11 5.12 24.47 3.56
C ASN A 11 6.08 25.64 3.32
N SER A 12 6.09 26.63 4.22
CA SER A 12 7.00 27.78 4.15
C SER A 12 8.39 27.50 4.76
N VAL A 13 8.57 26.32 5.38
CA VAL A 13 9.81 25.97 6.06
C VAL A 13 10.71 25.12 5.17
N GLY A 14 11.80 25.73 4.71
CA GLY A 14 12.87 25.07 3.96
C GLY A 14 12.68 25.11 2.44
N PRO A 15 13.72 24.74 1.67
CA PRO A 15 13.59 24.61 0.22
C PRO A 15 12.53 23.55 -0.13
N MET A 16 11.85 23.70 -1.27
CA MET A 16 11.04 22.60 -1.83
C MET A 16 11.93 21.36 -1.90
N SER A 17 11.63 20.37 -1.08
CA SER A 17 12.46 19.17 -0.91
C SER A 17 12.46 18.28 -2.15
N ILE A 18 11.50 18.49 -3.07
CA ILE A 18 11.30 17.68 -4.26
C ILE A 18 11.35 18.59 -5.50
N PRO A 19 12.39 18.45 -6.35
CA PRO A 19 12.49 19.20 -7.60
C PRO A 19 11.30 18.96 -8.53
N PRO A 20 10.83 19.96 -9.29
CA PRO A 20 9.84 19.77 -10.34
C PRO A 20 10.28 18.68 -11.33
N GLY A 21 9.35 17.80 -11.71
CA GLY A 21 9.63 16.67 -12.61
C GLY A 21 10.23 15.43 -11.91
N THR A 22 10.40 15.45 -10.58
CA THR A 22 10.74 14.23 -9.84
C THR A 22 9.63 13.20 -10.01
N ARG A 23 10.00 11.97 -10.39
CA ARG A 23 9.06 10.86 -10.52
C ARG A 23 8.45 10.55 -9.16
N VAL A 24 7.12 10.62 -9.08
CA VAL A 24 6.36 10.16 -7.91
C VAL A 24 6.14 8.65 -8.05
N LEU A 25 6.35 7.92 -6.96
CA LEU A 25 6.03 6.49 -6.88
C LEU A 25 4.65 6.33 -6.26
N LEU A 26 3.84 5.42 -6.82
CA LEU A 26 2.53 5.10 -6.27
C LEU A 26 2.57 3.78 -5.50
N ASN A 27 2.35 3.85 -4.19
CA ASN A 27 2.12 2.68 -3.36
C ASN A 27 0.62 2.48 -3.15
N ASP A 28 0.05 1.48 -3.82
CA ASP A 28 -1.36 1.16 -3.72
C ASP A 28 -1.66 0.31 -2.49
N GLU A 29 -2.60 0.79 -1.67
CA GLU A 29 -3.02 0.19 -0.40
C GLU A 29 -4.43 -0.42 -0.50
N THR A 30 -5.02 -0.54 -1.68
CA THR A 30 -6.41 -1.04 -1.88
C THR A 30 -6.61 -2.43 -1.26
N LEU A 31 -5.61 -3.31 -1.39
CA LEU A 31 -5.66 -4.68 -0.86
C LEU A 31 -5.40 -4.79 0.65
N ARG A 32 -5.06 -3.69 1.34
CA ARG A 32 -4.80 -3.65 2.79
C ARG A 32 -5.61 -2.57 3.51
N ASP A 33 -5.36 -1.30 3.20
CA ASP A 33 -6.05 -0.16 3.82
C ASP A 33 -7.47 -0.01 3.28
N GLY A 34 -7.68 -0.30 1.98
CA GLY A 34 -9.01 -0.34 1.38
C GLY A 34 -9.97 -1.33 2.06
N LEU A 35 -9.43 -2.41 2.63
CA LEU A 35 -10.20 -3.41 3.38
C LEU A 35 -10.72 -2.90 4.74
N GLN A 36 -10.29 -1.73 5.22
CA GLN A 36 -10.79 -1.14 6.46
C GLN A 36 -12.13 -0.41 6.28
N ASN A 37 -12.61 -0.24 5.05
CA ASN A 37 -13.90 0.36 4.79
C ASN A 37 -15.03 -0.55 5.29
N PRO A 38 -15.96 -0.09 6.15
CA PRO A 38 -17.01 -0.93 6.72
C PRO A 38 -18.02 -1.48 5.69
N SER A 39 -18.06 -0.90 4.48
CA SER A 39 -18.94 -1.34 3.39
C SER A 39 -18.25 -2.27 2.39
N ILE A 40 -16.94 -2.53 2.55
CA ILE A 40 -16.23 -3.44 1.66
C ILE A 40 -16.52 -4.88 2.07
N GLN A 41 -16.75 -5.73 1.08
CA GLN A 41 -16.66 -7.17 1.28
C GLN A 41 -15.21 -7.58 1.07
N ASP A 42 -14.63 -8.31 2.02
CA ASP A 42 -13.26 -8.79 1.91
C ASP A 42 -13.15 -9.77 0.72
N PRO A 43 -12.41 -9.42 -0.35
CA PRO A 43 -12.39 -10.23 -1.56
C PRO A 43 -11.81 -11.63 -1.32
N THR A 44 -12.24 -12.57 -2.14
CA THR A 44 -11.62 -13.89 -2.26
C THR A 44 -10.18 -13.76 -2.75
N ILE A 45 -9.36 -14.81 -2.61
CA ILE A 45 -7.97 -14.76 -3.08
C ILE A 45 -7.89 -14.55 -4.60
N ASP A 46 -8.78 -15.17 -5.37
CA ASP A 46 -8.82 -15.03 -6.83
C ASP A 46 -9.14 -13.59 -7.25
N GLU A 47 -10.09 -12.93 -6.58
CA GLU A 47 -10.41 -11.52 -6.81
C GLU A 47 -9.23 -10.60 -6.43
N LYS A 48 -8.49 -10.90 -5.35
CA LYS A 48 -7.28 -10.13 -5.01
C LYS A 48 -6.19 -10.29 -6.07
N ILE A 49 -6.04 -11.48 -6.65
CA ILE A 49 -5.11 -11.74 -7.75
C ILE A 49 -5.53 -10.98 -9.01
N GLU A 50 -6.82 -10.96 -9.34
CA GLU A 50 -7.34 -10.17 -10.46
C GLU A 50 -7.04 -8.67 -10.28
N ILE A 51 -7.33 -8.11 -9.11
CA ILE A 51 -7.01 -6.72 -8.76
C ILE A 51 -5.51 -6.44 -8.91
N LEU A 52 -4.66 -7.35 -8.42
CA LEU A 52 -3.20 -7.23 -8.55
C LEU A 52 -2.74 -7.18 -10.02
N HIS A 53 -3.31 -8.00 -10.90
CA HIS A 53 -3.02 -7.95 -12.34
C HIS A 53 -3.51 -6.65 -12.98
N LEU A 54 -4.66 -6.13 -12.55
CA LEU A 54 -5.14 -4.82 -12.99
C LEU A 54 -4.19 -3.69 -12.56
N MET A 55 -3.69 -3.71 -11.32
CA MET A 55 -2.69 -2.75 -10.83
C MET A 55 -1.39 -2.79 -11.66
N GLU A 56 -0.91 -3.99 -12.01
CA GLU A 56 0.25 -4.14 -12.90
C GLU A 56 -0.02 -3.56 -14.30
N SER A 57 -1.24 -3.73 -14.84
CA SER A 57 -1.62 -3.16 -16.14
C SER A 57 -1.64 -1.62 -16.12
N LEU A 58 -1.97 -1.03 -14.97
CA LEU A 58 -1.92 0.40 -14.71
C LEU A 58 -0.49 0.91 -14.41
N GLN A 59 0.50 0.02 -14.34
CA GLN A 59 1.90 0.32 -14.04
C GLN A 59 2.10 0.98 -12.65
N ILE A 60 1.30 0.56 -11.67
CA ILE A 60 1.50 0.92 -10.26
C ILE A 60 2.90 0.47 -9.80
N ASP A 61 3.60 1.31 -9.03
CA ASP A 61 4.97 1.01 -8.60
C ASP A 61 5.04 -0.09 -7.56
N SER A 62 4.20 0.02 -6.53
CA SER A 62 4.16 -0.93 -5.43
C SER A 62 2.76 -1.16 -4.91
N VAL A 63 2.55 -2.31 -4.29
CA VAL A 63 1.28 -2.71 -3.70
C VAL A 63 1.50 -3.29 -2.32
N ASN A 64 0.70 -2.85 -1.36
CA ASN A 64 0.61 -3.49 -0.07
C ASN A 64 -0.26 -4.76 -0.18
N ILE A 65 0.38 -5.92 -0.08
CA ILE A 65 -0.26 -7.23 -0.24
C ILE A 65 -0.86 -7.77 1.05
N GLY A 66 -0.76 -7.03 2.17
CA GLY A 66 -1.46 -7.35 3.41
C GLY A 66 -0.64 -7.17 4.69
N LEU A 67 -1.19 -7.69 5.79
CA LEU A 67 -0.56 -7.78 7.11
C LEU A 67 -0.50 -9.26 7.51
N PRO A 68 0.60 -9.99 7.23
CA PRO A 68 0.72 -11.42 7.52
C PRO A 68 0.42 -11.77 8.98
N GLY A 69 0.89 -10.94 9.92
CA GLY A 69 0.69 -11.13 11.36
C GLY A 69 -0.74 -10.93 11.86
N ALA A 70 -1.70 -10.52 11.00
CA ALA A 70 -3.10 -10.36 11.39
C ALA A 70 -3.84 -11.70 11.60
N GLY A 71 -3.28 -12.80 11.11
CA GLY A 71 -3.82 -14.15 11.33
C GLY A 71 -3.64 -15.08 10.13
N PRO A 72 -4.04 -16.37 10.25
CA PRO A 72 -3.74 -17.40 9.25
C PRO A 72 -4.24 -17.08 7.83
N ARG A 73 -5.44 -16.49 7.73
CA ARG A 73 -6.01 -16.10 6.44
C ARG A 73 -5.22 -14.96 5.79
N ALA A 74 -4.83 -13.95 6.58
CA ALA A 74 -4.06 -12.81 6.08
C ALA A 74 -2.67 -13.26 5.59
N LEU A 75 -2.01 -14.14 6.34
CA LEU A 75 -0.77 -14.78 5.92
C LEU A 75 -0.93 -15.54 4.60
N GLN A 76 -1.92 -16.43 4.50
CA GLN A 76 -2.18 -17.22 3.28
C GLN A 76 -2.43 -16.34 2.05
N HIS A 77 -3.27 -15.31 2.19
CA HIS A 77 -3.56 -14.40 1.07
C HIS A 77 -2.33 -13.56 0.69
N THR A 78 -1.59 -13.05 1.67
CA THR A 78 -0.37 -12.27 1.42
C THR A 78 0.68 -13.12 0.71
N GLU A 79 0.88 -14.37 1.16
CA GLU A 79 1.79 -15.32 0.52
C GLU A 79 1.37 -15.64 -0.92
N ALA A 80 0.07 -15.89 -1.15
CA ALA A 80 -0.45 -16.17 -2.48
C ALA A 80 -0.20 -14.99 -3.45
N LEU A 81 -0.43 -13.75 -3.02
CA LEU A 81 -0.14 -12.56 -3.83
C LEU A 81 1.36 -12.41 -4.10
N ALA A 82 2.22 -12.63 -3.10
CA ALA A 82 3.66 -12.60 -3.28
C ALA A 82 4.14 -13.67 -4.29
N ARG A 83 3.58 -14.89 -4.21
CA ARG A 83 3.87 -15.98 -5.14
C ARG A 83 3.39 -15.65 -6.54
N GLU A 84 2.23 -15.03 -6.69
CA GLU A 84 1.68 -14.62 -7.98
C GLU A 84 2.61 -13.61 -8.69
N ILE A 85 3.06 -12.58 -7.97
CA ILE A 85 4.04 -11.59 -8.45
C ILE A 85 5.32 -12.28 -8.91
N ALA A 86 5.86 -13.18 -8.09
CA ALA A 86 7.10 -13.88 -8.39
C ALA A 86 6.97 -14.83 -9.60
N THR A 87 5.88 -15.60 -9.66
CA THR A 87 5.63 -16.61 -10.70
C THR A 87 5.43 -15.95 -12.07
N ASN A 88 4.68 -14.85 -12.12
CA ASN A 88 4.40 -14.11 -13.34
C ASN A 88 5.49 -13.07 -13.68
N ARG A 89 6.53 -12.93 -12.85
CA ARG A 89 7.61 -11.94 -13.01
C ARG A 89 7.08 -10.52 -13.22
N MET A 90 6.11 -10.14 -12.40
CA MET A 90 5.46 -8.83 -12.47
C MET A 90 6.44 -7.71 -12.09
N ARG A 91 6.19 -6.48 -12.55
CA ARG A 91 7.06 -5.32 -12.30
C ARG A 91 6.72 -4.66 -10.96
N ILE A 92 5.44 -4.64 -10.62
CA ILE A 92 4.92 -4.10 -9.36
C ILE A 92 5.65 -4.69 -8.16
N LYS A 93 6.03 -3.83 -7.21
CA LYS A 93 6.81 -4.25 -6.03
C LYS A 93 5.89 -4.56 -4.86
N PRO A 94 5.92 -5.79 -4.32
CA PRO A 94 5.16 -6.11 -3.13
C PRO A 94 5.79 -5.46 -1.90
N ASN A 95 4.95 -5.01 -0.98
CA ASN A 95 5.30 -4.77 0.41
C ASN A 95 4.18 -5.32 1.31
N CYS A 96 4.47 -5.50 2.59
CA CYS A 96 3.47 -5.88 3.58
C CYS A 96 3.64 -5.04 4.84
N ALA A 97 2.54 -4.81 5.54
CA ALA A 97 2.58 -4.21 6.87
C ALA A 97 3.11 -5.23 7.88
N ALA A 98 3.76 -4.72 8.93
CA ALA A 98 4.18 -5.50 10.09
C ALA A 98 4.13 -4.62 11.36
N ARG A 99 4.00 -5.26 12.51
CA ARG A 99 4.14 -4.70 13.86
C ARG A 99 5.57 -4.91 14.33
N THR A 100 6.05 -4.02 15.19
CA THR A 100 7.39 -4.12 15.78
C THR A 100 7.39 -5.10 16.96
N ILE A 101 7.05 -6.37 16.71
CA ILE A 101 7.07 -7.46 17.69
C ILE A 101 7.72 -8.70 17.06
N GLU A 102 8.38 -9.52 17.88
CA GLU A 102 9.09 -10.71 17.39
C GLU A 102 8.18 -11.76 16.75
N ALA A 103 6.93 -11.84 17.21
CA ALA A 103 5.96 -12.83 16.75
C ALA A 103 5.28 -12.48 15.42
N ASP A 104 5.64 -11.35 14.80
CA ASP A 104 5.03 -10.90 13.54
C ASP A 104 5.64 -11.54 12.29
#